data_AF-A0A9E4CCR1-F1
#
_entry.id   AF-A0A9E4CCR1-F1
#
_cell.length_a   1.000
_cell.length_b   1.000
_cell.length_c   1.000
_cell.angle_alpha   90.00
_cell.angle_beta   90.00
_cell.angle_gamma   90.00
#
_symmetry.space_group_name_H-M   'P 1'
#
loop_
_entity.id
_entity.type
_entity.pdbx_description
1 polymer ?
#
loop_
_entity_poly.entity_id
_entity_poly.type
_entity_poly.pdbx_seq_one_letter_code
_entity_poly.pdbx_strand_id
1 'polypeptide(L)'
;MLCSRQASQCRPTVLFLAGIAVVTLLACMCLDVQPLSAQDAELEAAHQRANWLANYWNNMDLAGTPTVVRSESVLNYEWGTGSPAAGIAPDHFSARWVCTVQMSAGQYRFRTTSDDGIRVFLDDRLIINEWSEHAAQVNTAELYLVDGQHVIRVEFFEKEGEALVSLTWYRSGDHDRDWPRDGDWRGEYFNNRYLSGSPLFV
;
A
#
# COMPACT_ATOMS: atom_id res chain seq x y z
N MET A 1 -52.40 41.01 33.35
CA MET A 1 -52.47 40.45 31.98
C MET A 1 -52.03 39.00 32.09
N LEU A 2 -52.92 38.04 31.85
CA LEU A 2 -53.06 37.27 30.59
C LEU A 2 -51.86 36.35 30.32
N CYS A 3 -51.96 35.03 30.12
CA CYS A 3 -53.04 34.02 30.35
C CYS A 3 -52.35 32.63 30.26
N SER A 4 -52.92 31.46 30.59
CA SER A 4 -54.26 31.02 31.05
C SER A 4 -54.12 30.26 32.40
N ARG A 5 -54.99 29.44 33.03
CA ARG A 5 -56.23 28.66 32.77
C ARG A 5 -56.11 27.39 31.88
N GLN A 6 -56.61 26.19 32.27
CA GLN A 6 -57.05 25.71 33.59
C GLN A 6 -57.07 24.16 33.62
N ALA A 7 -57.35 23.57 34.78
CA ALA A 7 -57.42 22.14 35.06
C ALA A 7 -58.44 21.33 34.23
N SER A 8 -58.22 20.02 34.14
CA SER A 8 -59.12 19.07 34.82
C SER A 8 -58.42 17.76 35.18
N GLN A 9 -58.88 17.11 36.25
CA GLN A 9 -58.54 15.73 36.57
C GLN A 9 -59.55 14.79 35.91
N CYS A 10 -59.09 13.65 35.40
CA CYS A 10 -59.90 12.45 35.21
C CYS A 10 -58.99 11.22 35.34
N ARG A 11 -59.24 10.38 36.35
CA ARG A 11 -58.74 8.99 36.36
C ARG A 11 -59.72 8.11 35.60
N PRO A 12 -59.22 7.17 34.80
CA PRO A 12 -59.79 5.83 34.84
C PRO A 12 -58.74 4.73 35.03
N THR A 13 -59.23 3.66 35.63
CA THR A 13 -58.65 2.33 35.83
C THR A 13 -57.84 1.80 34.63
N VAL A 14 -56.71 1.17 34.91
CA VAL A 14 -55.92 0.42 33.91
C VAL A 14 -56.72 -0.79 33.42
N LEU A 15 -56.86 -0.93 32.10
CA LEU A 15 -57.28 -2.16 31.45
C LEU A 15 -56.13 -2.66 30.57
N PHE A 16 -55.67 -3.89 30.80
CA PHE A 16 -54.56 -4.47 30.05
C PHE A 16 -54.96 -4.80 28.61
N LEU A 17 -54.25 -4.22 27.64
CA LEU A 17 -54.13 -4.72 26.27
C LEU A 17 -52.65 -4.77 25.91
N ALA A 18 -52.24 -5.80 25.16
CA ALA A 18 -50.84 -6.04 24.84
C ALA A 18 -50.33 -5.02 23.80
N GLY A 19 -49.24 -4.33 24.13
CA GLY A 19 -48.55 -3.42 23.22
C GLY A 19 -47.10 -3.26 23.66
N ILE A 20 -46.16 -3.80 22.89
CA ILE A 20 -44.73 -3.69 23.18
C ILE A 20 -44.27 -2.29 22.77
N ALA A 21 -43.90 -1.47 23.76
CA ALA A 21 -43.29 -0.16 23.52
C ALA A 21 -41.83 -0.34 23.04
N VAL A 22 -41.65 -0.65 21.75
CA VAL A 22 -40.33 -0.67 21.12
C VAL A 22 -39.84 0.77 20.99
N VAL A 23 -39.01 1.20 21.94
CA VAL A 23 -38.25 2.45 21.81
C VAL A 23 -37.15 2.19 20.78
N THR A 24 -37.44 2.47 19.51
CA THR A 24 -36.42 2.46 18.44
C THR A 24 -35.47 3.63 18.66
N LEU A 25 -34.43 3.38 19.46
CA LEU A 25 -33.23 4.21 19.49
C LEU A 25 -32.58 4.10 18.10
N LEU A 26 -32.96 5.00 17.20
CA LEU A 26 -32.43 5.05 15.84
C LEU A 26 -31.00 5.62 15.89
N ALA A 27 -30.06 4.78 16.33
CA ALA A 27 -28.65 5.01 16.11
C ALA A 27 -28.45 5.12 14.60
N CYS A 28 -28.14 6.33 14.13
CA CYS A 28 -27.73 6.54 12.76
C CYS A 28 -26.35 5.90 12.59
N MET A 29 -26.33 4.60 12.31
CA MET A 29 -25.19 3.96 11.70
C MET A 29 -25.03 4.57 10.32
N CYS A 30 -24.28 5.67 10.24
CA CYS A 30 -23.47 5.97 9.08
C CYS A 30 -22.51 4.78 8.90
N LEU A 31 -23.00 3.75 8.20
CA LEU A 31 -22.15 2.86 7.46
C LEU A 31 -21.45 3.76 6.44
N ASP A 32 -20.22 4.15 6.76
CA ASP A 32 -19.33 4.79 5.82
C ASP A 32 -18.97 3.76 4.74
N VAL A 33 -19.88 3.62 3.77
CA VAL A 33 -19.68 2.83 2.56
C VAL A 33 -18.65 3.57 1.71
N GLN A 34 -17.38 3.42 2.10
CA GLN A 34 -16.25 3.70 1.22
C GLN A 34 -16.53 3.02 -0.13
N PRO A 35 -16.29 3.69 -1.27
CA PRO A 35 -16.43 3.02 -2.56
C PRO A 35 -15.48 1.83 -2.61
N LEU A 36 -15.91 0.72 -3.23
CA LEU A 36 -15.19 -0.56 -3.23
C LEU A 36 -13.70 -0.38 -3.63
N SER A 37 -13.44 0.34 -4.72
CA SER A 37 -12.09 0.66 -5.20
C SER A 37 -11.22 1.49 -4.24
N ALA A 38 -11.79 2.17 -3.24
CA ALA A 38 -11.01 2.80 -2.18
C ALA A 38 -10.66 1.81 -1.06
N GLN A 39 -11.52 0.83 -0.77
CA GLN A 39 -11.19 -0.27 0.15
C GLN A 39 -10.15 -1.21 -0.46
N ASP A 40 -10.26 -1.51 -1.77
CA ASP A 40 -9.27 -2.32 -2.48
C ASP A 40 -7.92 -1.57 -2.60
N ALA A 41 -7.93 -0.26 -2.88
CA ALA A 41 -6.72 0.55 -2.85
C ALA A 41 -6.11 0.72 -1.45
N GLU A 42 -6.92 0.82 -0.38
CA GLU A 42 -6.45 0.81 1.00
C GLU A 42 -5.88 -0.56 1.40
N LEU A 43 -6.44 -1.66 0.86
CA LEU A 43 -5.95 -3.03 1.07
C LEU A 43 -4.63 -3.28 0.34
N GLU A 44 -4.49 -2.89 -0.92
CA GLU A 44 -3.21 -2.99 -1.64
C GLU A 44 -2.14 -2.06 -1.04
N ALA A 45 -2.51 -0.85 -0.61
CA ALA A 45 -1.62 0.02 0.15
C ALA A 45 -1.28 -0.53 1.54
N ALA A 46 -2.10 -1.42 2.12
CA ALA A 46 -1.79 -2.17 3.32
C ALA A 46 -0.89 -3.40 3.04
N HIS A 47 -1.04 -4.06 1.88
CA HIS A 47 -0.15 -5.15 1.47
C HIS A 47 1.30 -4.70 1.28
N GLN A 48 1.54 -3.46 0.81
CA GLN A 48 2.90 -2.88 0.76
C GLN A 48 3.41 -2.37 2.13
N ARG A 49 2.56 -2.35 3.18
CA ARG A 49 2.95 -1.89 4.52
C ARG A 49 3.42 -3.05 5.39
N ALA A 50 4.73 -3.19 5.50
CA ALA A 50 5.38 -4.15 6.40
C ALA A 50 6.18 -3.42 7.49
N ASN A 51 6.37 -4.08 8.63
CA ASN A 51 7.26 -3.60 9.69
C ASN A 51 8.72 -3.93 9.31
N TRP A 52 9.34 -3.08 8.50
CA TRP A 52 10.72 -3.24 8.08
C TRP A 52 11.68 -2.84 9.20
N LEU A 53 12.68 -3.67 9.48
CA LEU A 53 13.88 -3.29 10.20
C LEU A 53 14.92 -2.79 9.18
N ALA A 54 15.05 -1.47 9.07
CA ALA A 54 16.00 -0.80 8.19
C ALA A 54 17.35 -0.61 8.89
N ASN A 55 18.43 -0.92 8.16
CA ASN A 55 19.82 -0.76 8.59
C ASN A 55 20.57 -0.01 7.49
N TYR A 56 21.40 0.97 7.85
CA TYR A 56 22.16 1.80 6.89
C TYR A 56 23.65 1.89 7.27
N TRP A 57 24.53 1.89 6.27
CA TRP A 57 25.98 1.94 6.42
C TRP A 57 26.60 3.02 5.52
N ASN A 58 27.70 3.65 5.98
CA ASN A 58 28.56 4.52 5.17
C ASN A 58 29.63 3.72 4.42
N ASN A 59 29.19 2.75 3.63
CA ASN A 59 29.94 2.00 2.61
C ASN A 59 28.93 1.25 1.73
N MET A 60 29.30 0.85 0.51
CA MET A 60 28.42 0.10 -0.41
C MET A 60 28.31 -1.39 -0.05
N ASP A 61 29.21 -1.93 0.79
CA ASP A 61 29.39 -3.37 1.03
C ASP A 61 28.51 -3.96 2.15
N LEU A 62 27.60 -3.18 2.74
CA LEU A 62 26.80 -3.54 3.93
C LEU A 62 27.68 -3.97 5.12
N ALA A 63 28.90 -3.43 5.20
CA ALA A 63 29.99 -3.95 6.01
C ALA A 63 30.14 -3.22 7.36
N GLY A 64 30.38 -4.01 8.41
CA GLY A 64 30.55 -3.53 9.78
C GLY A 64 29.22 -3.29 10.51
N THR A 65 29.27 -2.51 11.60
CA THR A 65 28.06 -2.09 12.34
C THR A 65 27.30 -1.04 11.53
N PRO A 66 25.96 -1.12 11.41
CA PRO A 66 25.17 -0.06 10.78
C PRO A 66 25.33 1.27 11.54
N THR A 67 25.44 2.39 10.81
CA THR A 67 25.44 3.74 11.40
C THR A 67 24.05 4.10 11.93
N VAL A 68 22.99 3.64 11.25
CA VAL A 68 21.59 3.90 11.61
C VAL A 68 20.81 2.60 11.53
N VAL A 69 19.98 2.32 12.55
CA VAL A 69 19.01 1.23 12.58
C VAL A 69 17.67 1.80 13.03
N ARG A 70 16.59 1.55 12.28
CA ARG A 70 15.24 2.06 12.58
C ARG A 70 14.13 1.16 12.02
N SER A 71 12.91 1.34 12.51
CA SER A 71 11.72 0.69 11.93
C SER A 71 11.09 1.60 10.87
N GLU A 72 10.67 1.01 9.75
CA GLU A 72 10.01 1.70 8.64
C GLU A 72 8.75 0.95 8.21
N SER A 73 7.74 1.66 7.72
CA SER A 73 6.44 1.08 7.36
C SER A 73 6.30 0.70 5.89
N VAL A 74 7.18 1.19 5.01
CA VAL A 74 7.18 0.98 3.56
C VAL A 74 8.63 1.00 3.06
N LEU A 75 8.89 0.36 1.92
CA LEU A 75 10.17 0.45 1.22
C LEU A 75 9.92 1.14 -0.13
N ASN A 76 9.85 2.48 -0.08
CA ASN A 76 9.58 3.33 -1.22
C ASN A 76 10.17 4.73 -0.96
N TYR A 77 11.36 4.97 -1.47
CA TYR A 77 12.17 6.15 -1.18
C TYR A 77 12.76 6.75 -2.46
N GLU A 78 12.66 8.08 -2.54
CA GLU A 78 13.22 8.92 -3.61
C GLU A 78 14.07 9.97 -2.87
N TRP A 79 15.38 9.73 -2.73
CA TRP A 79 16.27 10.66 -2.04
C TRP A 79 16.91 11.66 -3.00
N GLY A 80 17.09 11.30 -4.27
CA GLY A 80 17.88 12.06 -5.23
C GLY A 80 19.31 12.23 -4.71
N THR A 81 19.90 13.41 -4.87
CA THR A 81 21.20 13.79 -4.28
C THR A 81 21.14 14.04 -2.75
N GLY A 82 20.14 13.47 -2.07
CA GLY A 82 19.91 13.55 -0.63
C GLY A 82 20.50 12.39 0.15
N SER A 83 20.07 12.20 1.40
CA SER A 83 20.53 11.10 2.26
C SER A 83 19.35 10.48 3.04
N PRO A 84 19.35 9.16 3.28
CA PRO A 84 18.27 8.47 3.99
C PRO A 84 18.15 8.85 5.48
N ALA A 85 19.21 9.36 6.10
CA ALA A 85 19.23 9.66 7.53
C ALA A 85 20.38 10.62 7.91
N ALA A 86 20.16 11.42 8.95
CA ALA A 86 21.25 12.14 9.60
C ALA A 86 22.33 11.15 10.09
N GLY A 87 23.57 11.34 9.62
CA GLY A 87 24.69 10.42 9.88
C GLY A 87 25.01 9.45 8.72
N ILE A 88 24.15 9.37 7.69
CA ILE A 88 24.44 8.68 6.43
C ILE A 88 24.88 9.71 5.39
N ALA A 89 25.93 9.40 4.61
CA ALA A 89 26.37 10.22 3.48
C ALA A 89 25.34 10.19 2.32
N PRO A 90 25.28 11.22 1.46
CA PRO A 90 24.45 11.17 0.25
C PRO A 90 24.92 10.09 -0.73
N ASP A 91 26.23 10.00 -0.91
CA ASP A 91 26.90 9.06 -1.81
C ASP A 91 27.54 7.89 -1.03
N HIS A 92 27.90 6.81 -1.73
CA HIS A 92 28.67 5.67 -1.20
C HIS A 92 28.07 4.97 0.03
N PHE A 93 26.74 4.92 0.15
CA PHE A 93 26.04 4.25 1.26
C PHE A 93 25.44 2.90 0.84
N SER A 94 25.02 2.10 1.82
CA SER A 94 24.21 0.91 1.57
C SER A 94 23.16 0.70 2.66
N ALA A 95 22.15 -0.10 2.32
CA ALA A 95 21.01 -0.33 3.17
C ALA A 95 20.49 -1.77 3.08
N ARG A 96 19.98 -2.28 4.21
CA ARG A 96 19.33 -3.59 4.32
C ARG A 96 18.04 -3.45 5.12
N TRP A 97 16.93 -3.81 4.48
CA TRP A 97 15.63 -3.94 5.12
C TRP A 97 15.29 -5.42 5.27
N VAL A 98 14.75 -5.80 6.42
CA VAL A 98 14.16 -7.13 6.64
C VAL A 98 12.78 -6.97 7.25
N CYS A 99 11.79 -7.70 6.72
CA CYS A 99 10.48 -7.84 7.34
C CYS A 99 10.02 -9.29 7.31
N THR A 100 8.96 -9.59 8.05
CA THR A 100 8.23 -10.86 7.97
C THR A 100 6.76 -10.54 7.72
N VAL A 101 6.20 -11.15 6.69
CA VAL A 101 4.83 -10.91 6.22
C VAL A 101 4.08 -12.24 6.09
N GLN A 102 2.81 -12.26 6.50
CA GLN A 102 1.92 -13.38 6.16
C GLN A 102 1.47 -13.20 4.71
N MET A 103 1.64 -14.23 3.88
CA MET A 103 1.21 -14.25 2.48
C MET A 103 0.39 -15.52 2.26
N SER A 104 -0.62 -15.45 1.39
CA SER A 104 -1.48 -16.60 1.09
C SER A 104 -1.10 -17.26 -0.23
N ALA A 105 -1.28 -18.58 -0.29
CA ALA A 105 -0.82 -19.39 -1.43
C ALA A 105 -1.26 -18.81 -2.79
N GLY A 106 -0.33 -18.69 -3.73
CA GLY A 106 -0.57 -18.04 -5.02
C GLY A 106 0.70 -17.70 -5.79
N GLN A 107 0.54 -17.35 -7.06
CA GLN A 107 1.60 -16.73 -7.86
C GLN A 107 1.76 -15.27 -7.42
N TYR A 108 3.00 -14.85 -7.17
CA TYR A 108 3.33 -13.46 -6.87
C TYR A 108 4.32 -12.90 -7.88
N ARG A 109 4.18 -11.61 -8.21
CA ARG A 109 5.21 -10.80 -8.85
C ARG A 109 5.77 -9.82 -7.83
N PHE A 110 7.08 -9.89 -7.60
CA PHE A 110 7.86 -8.85 -6.93
C PHE A 110 8.41 -7.90 -8.00
N ARG A 111 8.42 -6.59 -7.73
CA ARG A 111 8.94 -5.54 -8.60
C ARG A 111 9.75 -4.56 -7.77
N THR A 112 10.97 -4.26 -8.20
CA THR A 112 11.76 -3.16 -7.64
C THR A 112 11.94 -2.02 -8.64
N THR A 113 12.22 -0.83 -8.13
CA THR A 113 12.94 0.22 -8.86
C THR A 113 14.12 0.63 -8.01
N SER A 114 15.32 0.75 -8.55
CA SER A 114 16.46 1.30 -7.80
C SER A 114 17.50 2.00 -8.67
N ASP A 115 18.20 2.92 -8.03
CA ASP A 115 19.37 3.66 -8.51
C ASP A 115 20.24 3.85 -7.24
N ASP A 116 21.43 3.24 -7.07
CA ASP A 116 22.03 2.14 -7.84
C ASP A 116 21.40 0.73 -7.53
N GLY A 117 22.21 -0.22 -7.06
CA GLY A 117 22.02 -1.66 -7.26
C GLY A 117 21.26 -2.36 -6.13
N ILE A 118 20.55 -3.44 -6.47
CA ILE A 118 19.58 -4.10 -5.60
C ILE A 118 19.64 -5.64 -5.63
N ARG A 119 19.47 -6.24 -4.45
CA ARG A 119 19.24 -7.68 -4.26
C ARG A 119 18.00 -7.90 -3.41
N VAL A 120 17.10 -8.79 -3.84
CA VAL A 120 15.92 -9.20 -3.08
C VAL A 120 15.99 -10.69 -2.79
N PHE A 121 15.80 -11.04 -1.53
CA PHE A 121 15.70 -12.42 -1.04
C PHE A 121 14.31 -12.65 -0.45
N LEU A 122 13.75 -13.84 -0.70
CA LEU A 122 12.56 -14.35 -0.04
C LEU A 122 12.92 -15.71 0.58
N ASP A 123 12.73 -15.85 1.90
CA ASP A 123 13.09 -17.05 2.66
C ASP A 123 14.55 -17.51 2.40
N ASP A 124 15.46 -16.54 2.47
CA ASP A 124 16.89 -16.63 2.11
C ASP A 124 17.22 -17.01 0.65
N ARG A 125 16.24 -17.38 -0.17
CA ARG A 125 16.43 -17.55 -1.62
C ARG A 125 16.51 -16.17 -2.29
N LEU A 126 17.62 -15.91 -2.97
CA LEU A 126 17.79 -14.77 -3.87
C LEU A 126 16.81 -14.88 -5.06
N ILE A 127 16.02 -13.82 -5.29
CA ILE A 127 15.01 -13.74 -6.38
C ILE A 127 15.26 -12.60 -7.38
N ILE A 128 15.92 -11.50 -6.97
CA ILE A 128 16.40 -10.41 -7.86
C ILE A 128 17.87 -10.15 -7.51
N ASN A 129 18.74 -9.97 -8.51
CA ASN A 129 20.18 -9.85 -8.31
C ASN A 129 20.89 -8.88 -9.28
N GLU A 130 20.56 -7.60 -9.19
CA GLU A 130 21.20 -6.53 -9.97
C GLU A 130 22.16 -5.73 -9.07
N TRP A 131 23.25 -6.38 -8.65
CA TRP A 131 24.25 -5.77 -7.74
C TRP A 131 25.37 -5.09 -8.54
N SER A 132 25.00 -4.04 -9.28
CA SER A 132 25.89 -3.25 -10.12
C SER A 132 25.43 -1.81 -10.21
N GLU A 133 26.38 -0.90 -10.49
CA GLU A 133 26.12 0.51 -10.80
C GLU A 133 25.16 0.64 -12.01
N HIS A 134 24.02 1.31 -11.83
CA HIS A 134 23.03 1.56 -12.86
C HIS A 134 22.07 2.70 -12.49
N ALA A 135 21.78 3.57 -13.47
CA ALA A 135 20.67 4.52 -13.33
C ALA A 135 19.31 3.80 -13.24
N ALA A 136 18.33 4.44 -12.60
CA ALA A 136 16.97 4.00 -12.25
C ALA A 136 16.42 2.80 -13.06
N GLN A 137 16.69 1.58 -12.58
CA GLN A 137 16.31 0.34 -13.26
C GLN A 137 15.11 -0.34 -12.58
N VAL A 138 14.17 -0.83 -13.39
CA VAL A 138 13.03 -1.65 -12.95
C VAL A 138 13.37 -3.13 -13.12
N ASN A 139 13.27 -3.90 -12.04
CA ASN A 139 13.54 -5.34 -12.04
C ASN A 139 12.31 -6.10 -11.49
N THR A 140 12.11 -7.34 -11.93
CA THR A 140 10.98 -8.18 -11.49
C THR A 140 11.39 -9.63 -11.23
N ALA A 141 10.66 -10.28 -10.33
CA ALA A 141 10.73 -11.72 -10.11
C ALA A 141 9.33 -12.31 -9.93
N GLU A 142 9.09 -13.48 -10.51
CA GLU A 142 7.81 -14.19 -10.40
C GLU A 142 8.00 -15.60 -9.84
N LEU A 143 7.19 -15.95 -8.85
CA LEU A 143 7.23 -17.24 -8.19
C LEU A 143 5.92 -17.58 -7.46
N TYR A 144 5.64 -18.87 -7.33
CA TYR A 144 4.53 -19.37 -6.54
C TYR A 144 4.94 -19.51 -5.08
N LEU A 145 4.14 -18.93 -4.17
CA LEU A 145 4.28 -19.04 -2.73
C LEU A 145 3.24 -20.00 -2.15
N VAL A 146 3.61 -20.66 -1.06
CA VAL A 146 2.67 -21.39 -0.19
C VAL A 146 1.94 -20.40 0.73
N ASP A 147 0.97 -20.87 1.52
CA ASP A 147 0.39 -20.04 2.59
C ASP A 147 1.32 -20.09 3.82
N GLY A 148 1.70 -18.94 4.36
CA GLY A 148 2.60 -18.88 5.50
C GLY A 148 3.19 -17.49 5.79
N GLN A 149 4.07 -17.45 6.80
CA GLN A 149 4.95 -16.32 7.02
C GLN A 149 6.19 -16.44 6.13
N HIS A 150 6.49 -15.39 5.38
CA HIS A 150 7.67 -15.28 4.54
C HIS A 150 8.59 -14.16 5.03
N VAL A 151 9.90 -14.37 4.93
CA VAL A 151 10.91 -13.36 5.28
C VAL A 151 11.38 -12.68 3.99
N ILE A 152 11.08 -11.40 3.84
CA ILE A 152 11.62 -10.57 2.75
C ILE A 152 12.86 -9.84 3.28
N ARG A 153 13.98 -9.98 2.58
CA ARG A 153 15.18 -9.15 2.77
C ARG A 153 15.50 -8.41 1.48
N VAL A 154 15.61 -7.09 1.57
CA VAL A 154 16.13 -6.23 0.49
C VAL A 154 17.48 -5.71 0.90
N GLU A 155 18.43 -5.74 -0.02
CA GLU A 155 19.76 -5.16 0.08
C GLU A 155 19.94 -4.17 -1.07
N PHE A 156 20.49 -2.99 -0.78
CA PHE A 156 20.68 -1.87 -1.71
C PHE A 156 22.04 -1.21 -1.48
N PHE A 157 22.65 -0.65 -2.53
CA PHE A 157 23.72 0.33 -2.38
C PHE A 157 23.50 1.54 -3.29
N GLU A 158 24.07 2.67 -2.88
CA GLU A 158 24.18 3.91 -3.63
C GLU A 158 25.67 4.22 -3.84
N LYS A 159 26.09 4.56 -5.05
CA LYS A 159 27.46 4.97 -5.35
C LYS A 159 27.60 6.49 -5.40
N GLU A 160 27.06 7.14 -6.43
CA GLU A 160 27.17 8.59 -6.69
C GLU A 160 25.99 9.09 -7.55
N GLY A 161 25.10 9.93 -7.02
CA GLY A 161 24.10 10.63 -7.85
C GLY A 161 22.68 10.72 -7.28
N GLU A 162 21.71 10.13 -7.98
CA GLU A 162 20.28 10.22 -7.66
C GLU A 162 19.76 8.93 -7.00
N ALA A 163 19.97 8.82 -5.69
CA ALA A 163 19.60 7.62 -4.94
C ALA A 163 18.07 7.42 -4.85
N LEU A 164 17.57 6.26 -5.30
CA LEU A 164 16.18 5.83 -5.11
C LEU A 164 16.06 4.33 -4.89
N VAL A 165 15.06 3.91 -4.11
CA VAL A 165 14.76 2.49 -3.93
C VAL A 165 13.28 2.25 -3.59
N SER A 166 12.66 1.33 -4.32
CA SER A 166 11.30 0.85 -4.08
C SER A 166 11.20 -0.66 -4.24
N LEU A 167 10.37 -1.29 -3.42
CA LEU A 167 9.89 -2.66 -3.60
C LEU A 167 8.37 -2.66 -3.51
N THR A 168 7.72 -3.30 -4.48
CA THR A 168 6.33 -3.74 -4.35
C THR A 168 6.19 -5.23 -4.68
N TRP A 169 5.15 -5.86 -4.14
CA TRP A 169 4.74 -7.20 -4.55
C TRP A 169 3.22 -7.30 -4.63
N TYR A 170 2.72 -8.08 -5.56
CA TYR A 170 1.29 -8.36 -5.69
C TYR A 170 1.05 -9.80 -6.15
N ARG A 171 -0.13 -10.31 -5.81
CA ARG A 171 -0.59 -11.65 -6.16
C ARG A 171 -1.23 -11.61 -7.55
N SER A 172 -0.76 -12.44 -8.46
CA SER A 172 -1.32 -12.55 -9.82
C SER A 172 -2.77 -13.05 -9.73
N GLY A 173 -3.69 -12.40 -10.45
CA GLY A 173 -5.13 -12.60 -10.31
C GLY A 173 -5.84 -11.60 -9.38
N ASP A 174 -5.14 -10.98 -8.43
CA ASP A 174 -5.72 -9.91 -7.60
C ASP A 174 -5.47 -8.53 -8.24
N HIS A 175 -4.25 -8.22 -8.71
CA HIS A 175 -3.99 -7.05 -9.56
C HIS A 175 -4.79 -7.09 -10.90
N ASP A 176 -5.21 -8.28 -11.34
CA ASP A 176 -6.01 -8.48 -12.56
C ASP A 176 -7.54 -8.33 -12.31
N ARG A 177 -7.95 -7.81 -11.15
CA ARG A 177 -9.32 -7.37 -10.85
C ARG A 177 -9.51 -5.87 -11.03
N ASP A 178 -8.51 -5.09 -10.64
CA ASP A 178 -8.64 -3.62 -10.53
C ASP A 178 -8.06 -2.88 -11.74
N TRP A 179 -7.11 -3.52 -12.46
CA TRP A 179 -6.67 -3.03 -13.77
C TRP A 179 -7.55 -3.63 -14.88
N PRO A 180 -8.13 -2.81 -15.80
CA PRO A 180 -8.84 -3.34 -16.97
C PRO A 180 -7.86 -4.12 -17.84
N ARG A 181 -8.23 -5.36 -18.18
CA ARG A 181 -7.35 -6.35 -18.80
C ARG A 181 -7.02 -5.96 -20.24
N ASP A 182 -6.02 -6.62 -20.82
CA ASP A 182 -5.74 -6.52 -22.25
C ASP A 182 -6.97 -7.02 -23.05
N GLY A 183 -7.77 -6.07 -23.54
CA GLY A 183 -9.07 -6.29 -24.19
C GLY A 183 -10.25 -5.52 -23.58
N ASP A 184 -10.16 -5.07 -22.32
CA ASP A 184 -11.23 -4.28 -21.67
C ASP A 184 -11.18 -2.78 -22.05
N TRP A 185 -10.06 -2.31 -22.59
CA TRP A 185 -9.87 -0.92 -23.04
C TRP A 185 -10.47 -0.69 -24.44
N ARG A 186 -11.53 0.13 -24.51
CA ARG A 186 -12.11 0.62 -25.77
C ARG A 186 -11.53 1.99 -26.13
N GLY A 187 -10.72 2.05 -27.20
CA GLY A 187 -10.00 3.26 -27.60
C GLY A 187 -10.78 4.14 -28.58
N GLU A 188 -11.31 5.28 -28.12
CA GLU A 188 -11.96 6.25 -29.01
C GLU A 188 -10.96 7.25 -29.61
N TYR A 189 -10.77 7.19 -30.93
CA TYR A 189 -9.81 8.04 -31.65
C TYR A 189 -10.49 9.24 -32.32
N PHE A 190 -10.13 10.45 -31.90
CA PHE A 190 -10.66 11.71 -32.45
C PHE A 190 -9.59 12.45 -33.25
N ASN A 191 -9.96 13.07 -34.37
CA ASN A 191 -9.09 13.98 -35.14
C ASN A 191 -8.94 15.38 -34.53
N ASN A 192 -9.41 15.59 -33.29
CA ASN A 192 -9.36 16.86 -32.60
C ASN A 192 -8.93 16.69 -31.13
N ARG A 193 -8.10 17.62 -30.65
CA ARG A 193 -7.58 17.66 -29.27
C ARG A 193 -8.63 17.93 -28.17
N TYR A 194 -9.91 17.98 -28.53
CA TYR A 194 -11.02 18.30 -27.62
C TYR A 194 -11.95 17.09 -27.40
N LEU A 195 -11.62 15.91 -27.95
CA LEU A 195 -12.38 14.65 -27.80
C LEU A 195 -13.88 14.83 -28.08
N SER A 196 -14.18 15.54 -29.16
CA SER A 196 -15.53 16.03 -29.48
C SER A 196 -16.01 15.60 -30.87
N GLY A 197 -17.33 15.48 -31.04
CA GLY A 197 -17.95 14.85 -32.21
C GLY A 197 -18.07 13.34 -32.03
N SER A 198 -18.26 12.61 -33.13
CA SER A 198 -18.13 11.15 -33.13
C SER A 198 -16.65 10.76 -33.27
N PRO A 199 -16.16 9.70 -32.58
CA PRO A 199 -14.83 9.17 -32.84
C PRO A 199 -14.74 8.57 -34.25
N LEU A 200 -13.53 8.60 -34.83
CA LEU A 200 -13.22 8.03 -36.14
C LEU A 200 -12.88 6.53 -36.07
N PHE A 201 -12.41 6.05 -34.92
CA PHE A 201 -12.12 4.65 -34.64
C PHE A 201 -12.45 4.34 -33.18
N VAL A 202 -12.74 3.07 -32.91
CA VAL A 202 -13.35 2.52 -31.68
C VAL A 202 -12.77 1.14 -31.39
#